data_AF-A0A9X8VB66-F1
#
_entry.id   AF-A0A9X8VB66-F1
#
_cell.length_a   1.000
_cell.length_b   1.000
_cell.length_c   1.000
_cell.angle_alpha   90.00
_cell.angle_beta   90.00
_cell.angle_gamma   90.00
#
_symmetry.space_group_name_H-M   'P 1'
#
loop_
_entity.id
_entity.type
_entity.pdbx_description
1 polymer ?
#
loop_
_entity_poly.entity_id
_entity_poly.type
_entity_poly.pdbx_seq_one_letter_code
_entity_poly.pdbx_strand_id
1 'polypeptide(L)'
;PLVQRMLGKELTLPDKVWSNLNLAWAIFFLACGLANIYVAFWLPQSVWVNFKVFGLTVLTLVFTLLSGIYIYRHMPEEQKK
;
A
#
# COMPACT_ATOMS: atom_id res chain seq x y z
N PRO A 1 5.04 8.42 -11.37
CA PRO A 1 4.73 7.61 -10.17
C PRO A 1 5.62 6.35 -10.11
N LEU A 2 6.29 6.10 -8.99
CA LEU A 2 7.26 5.00 -8.84
C LEU A 2 6.65 3.63 -9.17
N VAL A 3 5.43 3.37 -8.69
CA VAL A 3 4.67 2.14 -8.97
C VAL A 3 4.35 2.01 -10.47
N GLN A 4 4.02 3.12 -11.16
CA GLN A 4 3.80 3.15 -12.61
C GLN A 4 5.06 2.81 -13.42
N ARG A 5 6.26 3.15 -12.92
CA ARG A 5 7.50 2.78 -13.64
C ARG A 5 7.90 1.33 -13.45
N MET A 6 7.51 0.71 -12.33
CA MET A 6 7.77 -0.71 -12.08
C MET A 6 6.78 -1.62 -12.80
N LEU A 7 5.50 -1.28 -12.82
CA LEU A 7 4.42 -2.11 -13.37
C LEU A 7 3.86 -1.60 -14.73
N GLY A 8 4.04 -0.33 -15.07
CA GLY A 8 3.52 0.25 -16.32
C GLY A 8 4.28 -0.17 -17.58
N LYS A 9 5.38 -0.93 -17.46
CA LYS A 9 6.01 -1.63 -18.59
C LYS A 9 5.22 -2.87 -19.04
N GLU A 10 4.46 -3.49 -18.15
CA GLU A 10 3.68 -4.70 -18.45
C GLU A 10 2.16 -4.47 -18.44
N LEU A 11 1.68 -3.35 -17.87
CA LEU A 11 0.26 -3.04 -17.74
C LEU A 11 -0.08 -1.60 -18.17
N THR A 12 -0.86 -1.46 -19.24
CA THR A 12 -1.38 -0.17 -19.74
C THR A 12 -2.66 0.23 -18.98
N LEU A 13 -2.51 0.76 -17.77
CA LEU A 13 -3.63 1.28 -16.98
C LEU A 13 -3.85 2.79 -17.18
N PRO A 14 -5.10 3.29 -17.10
CA PRO A 14 -5.40 4.72 -17.14
C PRO A 14 -4.66 5.50 -16.04
N ASP A 15 -4.12 6.68 -16.36
CA ASP A 15 -3.38 7.54 -15.39
C ASP A 15 -4.15 7.83 -14.10
N LYS A 16 -5.49 7.83 -14.16
CA LYS A 16 -6.36 8.02 -12.99
C LYS A 16 -6.19 6.91 -11.94
N VAL A 17 -5.98 5.66 -12.38
CA VAL A 17 -5.76 4.51 -11.47
C VAL A 17 -4.40 4.64 -10.78
N TRP A 18 -3.38 5.06 -11.53
CA TRP A 18 -2.03 5.31 -10.98
C TRP A 18 -2.03 6.42 -9.93
N SER A 19 -2.76 7.50 -10.18
CA SER A 19 -2.90 8.60 -9.21
C SER A 19 -3.62 8.14 -7.94
N ASN A 20 -4.71 7.37 -8.08
CA ASN A 20 -5.43 6.80 -6.94
C ASN A 20 -4.55 5.85 -6.12
N LEU A 21 -3.75 5.00 -6.76
CA LEU A 21 -2.80 4.14 -6.06
C LEU A 21 -1.76 4.95 -5.29
N ASN A 22 -1.19 5.97 -5.93
CA ASN A 22 -0.19 6.81 -5.30
C ASN A 22 -0.76 7.57 -4.09
N LEU A 23 -2.00 8.06 -4.19
CA LEU A 23 -2.72 8.67 -3.07
C LEU A 23 -2.98 7.66 -1.96
N ALA A 24 -3.41 6.44 -2.30
CA ALA A 24 -3.64 5.38 -1.31
C ALA A 24 -2.34 5.03 -0.56
N TRP A 25 -1.21 4.92 -1.27
CA TRP A 25 0.11 4.71 -0.67
C TRP A 25 0.52 5.88 0.25
N ALA A 26 0.25 7.12 -0.15
CA ALA A 26 0.51 8.29 0.70
C ALA A 26 -0.32 8.25 1.99
N ILE A 27 -1.62 7.96 1.90
CA ILE A 27 -2.52 7.80 3.06
C ILE A 27 -2.06 6.64 3.94
N PHE A 28 -1.64 5.52 3.35
CA PHE A 28 -1.13 4.36 4.07
C PHE A 28 0.11 4.68 4.90
N PHE A 29 1.10 5.37 4.32
CA PHE A 29 2.29 5.80 5.06
C PHE A 29 1.95 6.78 6.18
N LEU A 30 1.02 7.70 5.94
CA LEU A 30 0.57 8.67 6.94
C LEU A 30 -0.14 7.96 8.11
N ALA A 31 -1.03 7.01 7.81
CA ALA A 31 -1.70 6.18 8.81
C ALA A 31 -0.70 5.30 9.59
N CYS A 32 0.29 4.71 8.93
CA CYS A 32 1.38 3.99 9.58
C CYS A 32 2.17 4.88 10.55
N GLY A 33 2.48 6.11 10.16
CA GLY A 33 3.16 7.08 11.01
C GLY A 33 2.33 7.44 12.25
N LEU A 34 1.04 7.72 12.06
CA LEU A 34 0.11 8.00 13.17
C LEU A 34 -0.03 6.80 14.11
N ALA A 35 -0.20 5.59 13.57
CA ALA A 35 -0.27 4.36 14.33
C ALA A 35 1.04 4.10 15.10
N ASN A 36 2.19 4.40 14.49
CA ASN A 36 3.49 4.27 15.15
C ASN A 36 3.62 5.20 16.36
N ILE A 37 3.21 6.47 16.21
CA ILE A 37 3.17 7.45 17.30
C ILE A 37 2.23 6.96 18.41
N TYR A 38 1.01 6.56 18.05
CA TYR A 38 0.04 6.06 19.02
C TYR A 38 0.58 4.87 19.83
N VAL A 39 1.14 3.87 19.14
CA VAL A 39 1.74 2.69 19.79
C VAL A 39 2.95 3.07 20.66
N ALA A 40 3.76 4.03 20.24
CA ALA A 40 4.92 4.47 21.00
C ALA A 40 4.55 5.15 22.33
N PHE A 41 3.44 5.89 22.38
CA PHE A 41 3.02 6.64 23.58
C PHE A 41 2.08 5.87 24.51
N TRP A 42 1.21 5.01 23.99
CA TRP A 42 0.15 4.36 24.77
C TRP A 42 0.38 2.88 25.07
N LEU A 43 1.26 2.20 24.34
CA LEU A 43 1.47 0.74 24.44
C LEU A 43 2.85 0.39 25.02
N PRO A 44 2.98 -0.77 25.67
CA PRO A 44 4.26 -1.22 26.23
C PRO A 44 5.30 -1.53 25.14
N GLN A 45 6.59 -1.43 25.50
CA GLN A 45 7.72 -1.58 24.57
C GLN A 45 7.68 -2.90 23.79
N SER A 46 7.19 -3.99 24.39
CA SER A 46 7.01 -5.29 23.73
C SER A 46 6.04 -5.22 22.54
N VAL A 47 4.96 -4.44 22.65
CA VAL A 47 4.01 -4.21 21.56
C VAL A 47 4.62 -3.28 20.52
N TRP A 48 5.34 -2.25 20.93
CA TRP A 48 6.00 -1.31 20.01
C TRP A 48 7.04 -1.98 19.11
N VAL A 49 7.88 -2.86 19.66
CA VAL A 49 8.87 -3.60 18.87
C VAL A 49 8.19 -4.55 17.89
N ASN A 50 7.18 -5.30 18.33
CA ASN A 50 6.41 -6.20 17.45
C ASN A 50 5.67 -5.44 16.35
N PHE A 51 5.09 -4.27 16.66
CA PHE A 51 4.43 -3.42 15.69
C PHE A 51 5.40 -2.89 14.63
N LYS A 52 6.61 -2.49 15.04
CA LYS A 52 7.63 -1.98 14.12
C LYS A 52 8.18 -3.08 13.20
N VAL A 53 8.39 -4.28 13.71
CA VAL A 53 8.99 -5.40 12.94
C VAL A 53 7.94 -6.17 12.16
N PHE A 54 6.91 -6.68 12.83
CA PHE A 54 5.87 -7.50 12.19
C PHE A 54 4.69 -6.67 11.73
N GLY A 55 4.26 -5.68 12.51
CA GLY A 55 3.10 -4.84 12.17
C GLY A 55 3.28 -4.13 10.83
N LEU A 56 4.37 -3.35 10.66
CA LEU A 56 4.67 -2.66 9.40
C LEU A 56 4.82 -3.64 8.23
N THR A 57 5.48 -4.79 8.43
CA THR A 57 5.69 -5.79 7.39
C THR A 57 4.36 -6.40 6.92
N VAL A 58 3.51 -6.85 7.86
CA VAL A 58 2.18 -7.40 7.55
C VAL A 58 1.31 -6.34 6.89
N LEU A 59 1.32 -5.11 7.41
CA LEU A 59 0.52 -4.02 6.84
C LEU A 59 0.94 -3.72 5.40
N THR A 60 2.25 -3.70 5.13
CA THR A 60 2.79 -3.45 3.79
C THR A 60 2.44 -4.58 2.84
N LEU A 61 2.49 -5.84 3.29
CA LEU A 61 2.06 -7.01 2.52
C LEU A 61 0.57 -6.95 2.16
N VAL A 62 -0.29 -6.72 3.15
CA VAL A 62 -1.73 -6.57 2.94
C VAL A 62 -2.03 -5.42 1.99
N PHE A 63 -1.36 -4.29 2.15
CA PHE A 63 -1.55 -3.12 1.30
C PHE A 63 -1.07 -3.35 -0.14
N THR A 64 0.03 -4.08 -0.29
CA THR A 64 0.55 -4.50 -1.60
C THR A 64 -0.43 -5.45 -2.30
N LEU A 65 -0.99 -6.43 -1.56
CA LEU A 65 -2.03 -7.33 -2.07
C LEU A 65 -3.29 -6.56 -2.47
N LEU A 66 -3.77 -5.65 -1.61
CA LEU A 66 -4.93 -4.80 -1.92
C LEU A 66 -4.67 -3.93 -3.15
N SER A 67 -3.48 -3.35 -3.28
CA SER A 67 -3.07 -2.59 -4.46
C SER A 67 -3.10 -3.46 -5.73
N GLY A 68 -2.59 -4.68 -5.65
CA GLY A 68 -2.62 -5.66 -6.75
C GLY A 68 -4.06 -6.04 -7.14
N ILE A 69 -4.93 -6.33 -6.17
CA ILE A 69 -6.35 -6.65 -6.41
C ILE A 69 -7.08 -5.43 -6.98
N TYR A 70 -6.81 -4.23 -6.47
CA TYR A 70 -7.44 -2.99 -6.94
C TYR A 70 -7.07 -2.71 -8.39
N ILE A 71 -5.79 -2.92 -8.75
CA ILE A 71 -5.32 -2.86 -10.13
C ILE A 71 -6.05 -3.91 -10.97
N TYR A 72 -6.05 -5.18 -10.55
CA TYR A 72 -6.71 -6.28 -11.27
C TYR A 72 -8.20 -6.01 -11.53
N ARG A 73 -8.90 -5.43 -10.56
CA ARG A 73 -10.33 -5.09 -10.70
C ARG A 73 -10.58 -3.88 -11.59
N HIS A 74 -9.61 -2.98 -11.74
CA HIS A 74 -9.70 -1.82 -12.64
C HIS A 74 -8.98 -2.03 -13.98
N MET A 75 -8.42 -3.22 -14.23
CA MET A 75 -7.92 -3.55 -15.56
C MET A 75 -9.10 -3.71 -16.53
N PRO A 76 -9.06 -3.04 -17.70
CA PRO A 76 -10.05 -3.24 -18.74
C PRO A 76 -9.98 -4.67 -19.30
N GLU A 77 -11.14 -5.23 -19.68
CA GLU A 77 -11.28 -6.64 -20.10
C GLU A 77 -10.43 -7.02 -21.33
N GLU A 78 -9.91 -6.06 -22.11
CA GLU A 78 -8.97 -6.32 -23.22
C GLU A 78 -7.60 -6.87 -22.77
N GLN A 79 -7.16 -6.59 -21.54
CA GLN A 79 -5.92 -7.13 -20.98
C GLN A 79 -6.14 -8.42 -20.16
N LYS A 80 -7.41 -8.82 -19.98
CA LYS A 80 -7.82 -9.99 -19.20
C LYS A 80 -7.83 -11.28 -20.04
N LYS A 81 -7.48 -11.18 -21.32
CA LYS A 81 -7.56 -12.25 -22.32
C LYS A 81 -6.20 -12.89 -22.58
#